data_AF-A0A4Q3Z1L7-F1
#
_entry.id   AF-A0A4Q3Z1L7-F1
#
_cell.length_a   1.000
_cell.length_b   1.000
_cell.length_c   1.000
_cell.angle_alpha   90.00
_cell.angle_beta   90.00
_cell.angle_gamma   90.00
#
_symmetry.space_group_name_H-M   'P 1'
#
loop_
_entity.id
_entity.type
_entity.pdbx_description
1 polymer ?
#
loop_
_entity_poly.entity_id
_entity_poly.type
_entity_poly.pdbx_seq_one_letter_code
_entity_poly.pdbx_strand_id
1 'polypeptide(L)'
;MKENNILSDLAAYLFSNSSDNGRTPSERELAEHFGISRGQLREALAILEAMRIVERRAKSGIYLTATEASVEAMALFARAGVPLDPVLIYETVELR
;
A
#
# COMPACT_ATOMS: atom_id res chain seq x y z
N MET A 1 -6.52 -8.24 21.57
CA MET A 1 -6.48 -8.94 20.27
C MET A 1 -6.16 -7.89 19.24
N LYS A 2 -5.05 -8.00 18.49
CA LYS A 2 -4.80 -7.05 17.39
C LYS A 2 -5.95 -7.23 16.42
N GLU A 3 -6.76 -6.20 16.19
CA GLU A 3 -7.61 -6.15 15.00
C GLU A 3 -6.64 -6.23 13.82
N ASN A 4 -6.53 -7.41 13.20
CA ASN A 4 -5.70 -7.61 12.01
C ASN A 4 -6.36 -6.85 10.86
N ASN A 5 -6.02 -5.57 10.72
CA ASN A 5 -6.47 -4.79 9.59
C ASN A 5 -5.57 -5.13 8.40
N ILE A 6 -6.03 -6.10 7.60
CA ILE A 6 -5.35 -6.59 6.40
C ILE A 6 -4.85 -5.45 5.49
N LEU A 7 -5.55 -4.31 5.48
CA LEU A 7 -5.17 -3.16 4.68
C LEU A 7 -3.86 -2.53 5.16
N SER A 8 -3.71 -2.29 6.46
CA SER A 8 -2.49 -1.70 7.02
C SER A 8 -1.32 -2.68 6.96
N ASP A 9 -1.57 -3.97 7.21
CA ASP A 9 -0.53 -5.00 7.17
C ASP A 9 -0.03 -5.21 5.73
N LEU A 10 -0.96 -5.24 4.76
CA LEU A 10 -0.62 -5.29 3.35
C LEU A 10 0.19 -4.07 2.93
N ALA A 11 -0.24 -2.85 3.27
CA ALA A 11 0.49 -1.64 2.92
C ALA A 11 1.93 -1.69 3.44
N ALA A 12 2.12 -1.95 4.75
CA ALA A 12 3.45 -2.05 5.36
C ALA A 12 4.33 -3.13 4.70
N TYR A 13 3.75 -4.26 4.36
CA TYR A 13 4.46 -5.33 3.67
C TYR A 13 4.91 -4.92 2.26
N LEU A 14 4.06 -4.23 1.50
CA LEU A 14 4.41 -3.78 0.14
C LEU A 14 5.57 -2.78 0.15
N PHE A 15 5.60 -1.82 1.09
CA PHE A 15 6.74 -0.89 1.26
C PHE A 15 8.05 -1.60 1.63
N SER A 16 7.96 -2.67 2.41
CA SER A 16 9.15 -3.40 2.85
C SER A 16 9.67 -4.41 1.80
N ASN A 17 8.82 -4.81 0.85
CA ASN A 17 9.10 -5.90 -0.09
C ASN A 17 8.97 -5.47 -1.56
N SER A 18 9.09 -4.18 -1.86
CA SER A 18 9.20 -3.67 -3.23
C SER A 18 10.65 -3.69 -3.73
N SER A 19 10.86 -3.92 -5.02
CA SER A 19 12.15 -3.68 -5.67
C SER A 19 12.42 -2.20 -5.91
N ASP A 20 13.65 -1.85 -6.30
CA ASP A 20 14.10 -0.48 -6.55
C ASP A 20 13.24 0.30 -7.56
N ASN A 21 12.54 -0.38 -8.46
CA ASN A 21 11.59 0.21 -9.42
C ASN A 21 10.14 0.29 -8.89
N GLY A 22 9.93 0.06 -7.59
CA GLY A 22 8.63 0.06 -6.92
C GLY A 22 7.78 -1.20 -7.15
N ARG A 23 8.22 -2.19 -7.93
CA ARG A 23 7.42 -3.41 -8.18
C ARG A 23 7.31 -4.26 -6.92
N THR A 24 6.10 -4.69 -6.59
CA THR A 24 5.81 -5.53 -5.41
C THR A 24 5.68 -7.01 -5.79
N PRO A 25 5.56 -7.93 -4.80
CA PRO A 25 5.19 -9.31 -5.07
C PRO A 25 3.84 -9.41 -5.80
N SER A 26 3.65 -10.51 -6.52
CA SER A 26 2.43 -10.74 -7.30
C SER A 26 1.20 -10.96 -6.42
N GLU A 27 -0.01 -10.75 -6.98
CA GLU A 27 -1.27 -11.07 -6.27
C GLU A 27 -1.28 -12.49 -5.71
N ARG A 28 -0.71 -13.45 -6.44
CA ARG A 28 -0.65 -14.85 -5.99
C ARG A 28 0.21 -14.99 -4.74
N GLU A 29 1.42 -14.43 -4.76
CA GLU A 29 2.36 -14.50 -3.64
C GLU A 29 1.83 -13.77 -2.40
N LEU A 30 1.20 -12.60 -2.60
CA LEU A 30 0.57 -11.85 -1.52
C LEU A 30 -0.60 -12.64 -0.91
N ALA A 31 -1.48 -13.22 -1.71
CA ALA A 31 -2.61 -14.01 -1.20
C ALA A 31 -2.13 -15.24 -0.40
N GLU A 32 -1.07 -15.91 -0.88
CA GLU A 32 -0.44 -17.03 -0.18
C GLU A 32 0.23 -16.58 1.12
N HIS A 33 0.96 -15.46 1.11
CA HIS A 33 1.64 -14.92 2.29
C HIS A 33 0.66 -14.54 3.41
N PHE A 34 -0.43 -13.85 3.06
CA PHE A 34 -1.43 -13.40 4.02
C PHE A 34 -2.48 -14.46 4.36
N GLY A 35 -2.48 -15.61 3.68
CA GLY A 35 -3.46 -16.67 3.90
C GLY A 35 -4.90 -16.26 3.57
N ILE A 36 -5.08 -15.36 2.60
CA ILE A 36 -6.38 -14.81 2.20
C ILE A 36 -6.77 -15.21 0.78
N SER A 37 -8.05 -15.09 0.45
CA SER A 37 -8.50 -15.29 -0.93
C SER A 37 -7.98 -14.18 -1.85
N ARG A 38 -7.83 -14.48 -3.15
CA ARG A 38 -7.50 -13.46 -4.16
C ARG A 38 -8.57 -12.36 -4.28
N GLY A 39 -9.82 -12.67 -3.94
CA GLY A 39 -10.91 -11.68 -3.89
C GLY A 39 -10.67 -10.63 -2.79
N GLN A 40 -10.42 -11.10 -1.56
CA GLN A 40 -10.10 -10.23 -0.43
C GLN A 40 -8.83 -9.41 -0.67
N LEU A 41 -7.80 -10.01 -1.27
CA LEU A 41 -6.59 -9.27 -1.65
C LEU A 41 -6.90 -8.16 -2.65
N ARG A 42 -7.73 -8.45 -3.67
CA ARG A 42 -8.11 -7.45 -4.68
C ARG A 42 -8.92 -6.31 -4.10
N GLU A 43 -9.78 -6.56 -3.13
CA GLU A 43 -10.51 -5.52 -2.39
C GLU A 43 -9.54 -4.62 -1.63
N ALA A 44 -8.59 -5.21 -0.90
CA ALA A 44 -7.56 -4.44 -0.19
C ALA A 44 -6.69 -3.62 -1.17
N LEU A 45 -6.24 -4.23 -2.27
CA LEU A 45 -5.46 -3.53 -3.30
C LEU A 45 -6.26 -2.42 -3.99
N ALA A 46 -7.58 -2.58 -4.18
CA ALA A 46 -8.42 -1.53 -4.74
C ALA A 46 -8.51 -0.31 -3.81
N ILE A 47 -8.58 -0.54 -2.50
CA ILE A 47 -8.53 0.54 -1.50
C ILE A 47 -7.16 1.22 -1.53
N LEU A 48 -6.06 0.45 -1.50
CA LEU A 48 -4.70 1.00 -1.57
C LEU A 48 -4.44 1.77 -2.88
N GLU A 49 -5.02 1.34 -3.99
CA GLU A 49 -4.95 2.04 -5.28
C GLU A 49 -5.74 3.35 -5.25
N ALA A 50 -6.94 3.35 -4.66
CA ALA A 50 -7.72 4.58 -4.45
C ALA A 50 -7.00 5.59 -3.54
N MET A 51 -6.22 5.09 -2.58
CA MET A 51 -5.34 5.89 -1.70
C MET A 51 -4.01 6.28 -2.37
N ARG A 52 -3.83 5.93 -3.64
CA ARG A 52 -2.59 6.16 -4.41
C ARG A 52 -1.34 5.57 -3.78
N ILE A 53 -1.47 4.49 -3.01
CA ILE A 53 -0.31 3.77 -2.44
C ILE A 53 0.27 2.81 -3.48
N VAL A 54 -0.58 2.24 -4.33
CA VAL A 54 -0.19 1.31 -5.39
C VAL A 54 -0.85 1.65 -6.71
N GLU A 55 -0.26 1.15 -7.80
CA GLU A 55 -0.82 1.14 -9.14
C GLU A 55 -0.80 -0.29 -9.69
N ARG A 56 -1.93 -0.76 -10.22
CA ARG A 56 -2.01 -2.06 -10.89
C ARG A 56 -1.88 -1.91 -12.40
N ARG A 57 -0.78 -2.40 -12.94
CA ARG A 57 -0.51 -2.37 -14.39
C ARG A 57 -0.86 -3.71 -15.02
N ALA A 58 -1.83 -3.70 -15.93
CA ALA A 58 -2.30 -4.91 -16.61
C ALA A 58 -1.14 -5.69 -17.24
N LYS A 59 -1.06 -7.00 -16.97
CA LYS A 59 0.00 -7.92 -17.42
C LYS A 59 1.44 -7.55 -16.97
N SER A 60 1.59 -6.56 -16.09
CA SER A 60 2.89 -6.06 -15.64
C SER A 60 3.09 -6.28 -14.13
N GLY A 61 2.06 -6.03 -13.32
CA GLY A 61 2.10 -6.31 -11.88
C GLY A 61 1.56 -5.16 -11.05
N ILE A 62 1.94 -5.15 -9.78
CA ILE A 62 1.59 -4.13 -8.80
C ILE A 62 2.86 -3.32 -8.51
N TYR A 63 2.72 -2.00 -8.45
CA TYR A 63 3.82 -1.07 -8.21
C TYR A 63 3.43 -0.13 -7.08
N LEU A 64 4.36 0.21 -6.19
CA LEU A 64 4.21 1.31 -5.25
C LEU A 64 4.24 2.64 -6.00
N THR A 65 3.37 3.55 -5.59
CA THR A 65 3.42 4.93 -6.04
C THR A 65 4.39 5.68 -5.11
N ALA A 66 5.65 5.79 -5.53
CA ALA A 66 6.73 6.31 -4.69
C ALA A 66 6.64 7.82 -4.35
N THR A 67 5.72 8.56 -4.96
CA THR A 67 5.71 10.04 -4.94
C THR A 67 4.34 10.68 -4.66
N GLU A 68 3.28 9.90 -4.41
CA GLU A 68 1.93 10.47 -4.23
C GLU A 68 1.10 9.73 -3.17
N ALA A 69 1.60 9.57 -1.94
CA ALA A 69 0.75 9.08 -0.86
C ALA A 69 -0.35 10.13 -0.56
N SER A 70 -1.62 9.76 -0.67
CA SER A 70 -2.73 10.67 -0.35
C SER A 70 -2.79 11.00 1.15
N VAL A 71 -3.54 12.04 1.53
CA VAL A 71 -3.76 12.38 2.96
C VAL A 71 -4.36 11.19 3.72
N GLU A 72 -5.23 10.43 3.07
CA GLU A 72 -5.82 9.20 3.61
C GLU A 72 -4.76 8.10 3.81
N ALA A 73 -3.79 7.98 2.89
CA ALA A 73 -2.65 7.07 3.03
C ALA A 73 -1.80 7.43 4.25
N MET A 74 -1.51 8.71 4.43
CA MET A 74 -0.79 9.20 5.61
C MET A 74 -1.53 8.91 6.91
N ALA A 75 -2.85 9.12 6.94
CA ALA A 75 -3.67 8.79 8.10
C ALA A 75 -3.67 7.28 8.40
N LEU A 76 -3.67 6.43 7.37
CA LEU A 76 -3.57 4.97 7.52
C LEU A 76 -2.21 4.57 8.10
N PHE A 77 -1.10 5.11 7.57
CA PHE A 77 0.25 4.83 8.06
C PHE A 77 0.45 5.28 9.51
N ALA A 78 -0.02 6.47 9.86
CA ALA A 78 0.02 6.96 11.24
C ALA A 78 -0.73 6.03 12.20
N ARG A 79 -1.91 5.53 11.79
CA ARG A 79 -2.68 4.54 12.57
C ARG A 79 -2.01 3.17 12.64
N ALA A 80 -1.27 2.78 11.60
CA ALA A 80 -0.51 1.54 11.54
C ALA A 80 0.83 1.61 12.29
N GLY A 81 1.22 2.78 12.82
CA GLY A 81 2.52 2.99 13.46
C GLY A 81 3.70 3.00 12.49
N VAL A 82 3.43 3.21 11.20
CA VAL A 82 4.47 3.34 10.17
C VAL A 82 4.99 4.78 10.20
N PRO A 83 6.32 5.00 10.34
CA PRO A 83 6.88 6.34 10.35
C PRO A 83 6.63 7.02 8.99
N LEU A 84 6.09 8.24 9.05
CA LEU A 84 5.86 9.08 7.87
C LEU A 84 7.09 9.93 7.59
N ASP A 85 7.51 10.01 6.33
CA ASP A 85 8.56 10.94 5.89
C ASP A 85 8.02 12.38 5.93
N PRO A 86 8.63 13.30 6.68
CA PRO A 86 8.20 14.70 6.76
C PRO A 86 8.10 15.41 5.40
N VAL A 87 8.90 15.04 4.40
CA VAL A 87 8.84 15.62 3.05
C VAL A 87 7.54 15.25 2.38
N LEU A 88 7.15 13.97 2.47
CA LEU A 88 5.92 13.45 1.89
C LEU A 88 4.68 14.06 2.55
N ILE A 89 4.75 14.36 3.87
CA ILE A 89 3.70 15.09 4.58
C ILE A 89 3.49 16.47 3.95
N TYR A 90 4.59 17.18 3.69
CA TYR A 90 4.55 18.56 3.20
C TYR A 90 4.04 18.62 1.76
N GLU A 91 4.55 17.77 0.88
CA GLU A 91 4.12 17.68 -0.53
C GLU A 91 2.63 17.35 -0.67
N THR A 92 2.12 16.41 0.13
CA THR A 92 0.71 16.04 0.09
C THR A 92 -0.21 17.14 0.65
N VAL A 93 0.28 17.97 1.58
CA VAL A 93 -0.51 19.08 2.17
C VAL A 93 -0.46 20.34 1.29
N GLU A 94 0.65 20.59 0.58
CA GLU A 94 0.81 21.77 -0.30
C GLU A 94 0.05 21.70 -1.63
N LEU A 95 -0.47 20.53 -2.05
CA LEU A 95 -1.28 20.40 -3.28
C LEU A 95 -2.73 20.92 -3.17
N ARG A 96 -3.04 21.82 -2.22
CA ARG A 96 -4.39 22.39 -2.03
C ARG A 96 -4.49 23.87 -2.36
#